data_AF-A0A068VDX5-F1
#
_entry.id   AF-A0A068VDX5-F1
#
_cell.length_a   1.000
_cell.length_b   1.000
_cell.length_c   1.000
_cell.angle_alpha   90.00
_cell.angle_beta   90.00
_cell.angle_gamma   90.00
#
_symmetry.space_group_name_H-M   'P 1'
#
loop_
_entity.id
_entity.type
_entity.pdbx_description
1 polymer ?
#
loop_
_entity_poly.entity_id
_entity_poly.type
_entity_poly.pdbx_seq_one_letter_code
_entity_poly.pdbx_strand_id
1 'polypeptide(L)'
;MSNYSFKMIFLALKFLKVQVHQDDFKLNVRLQLFCLIAKQLAFHQLRSVEQLGYITVLMQRVDFGVRGVQFIIQSTVKVFIDLSYFIQQFEAFLKIFESKLYEITPEEFKVSLTNL
;
A
#
# COMPACT_ATOMS: atom_id res chain seq x y z
N MET A 1 28.43 -8.81 33.32
CA MET A 1 27.56 -9.62 32.45
C MET A 1 26.43 -8.71 31.98
N SER A 2 26.41 -8.34 30.70
CA SER A 2 25.42 -7.41 30.15
C SER A 2 24.05 -8.10 30.06
N ASN A 3 23.03 -7.48 30.66
CA ASN A 3 21.64 -7.86 30.55
C ASN A 3 21.16 -7.64 29.10
N TYR A 4 21.35 -8.63 28.23
CA TYR A 4 20.61 -8.73 26.98
C TYR A 4 19.19 -9.18 27.31
N SER A 5 18.38 -8.24 27.80
CA SER A 5 16.93 -8.41 27.81
C SER A 5 16.50 -8.58 26.36
N PHE A 6 16.21 -9.82 25.99
CA PHE A 6 15.70 -10.22 24.69
C PHE A 6 14.33 -9.54 24.53
N LYS A 7 14.31 -8.28 24.10
CA LYS A 7 13.09 -7.60 23.64
C LYS A 7 12.60 -8.43 22.45
N MET A 8 11.64 -9.31 22.70
CA MET A 8 10.88 -9.97 21.67
C MET A 8 10.17 -8.88 20.88
N ILE A 9 10.78 -8.46 19.76
CA ILE A 9 10.18 -7.52 18.83
C ILE A 9 9.00 -8.27 18.21
N PHE A 10 7.79 -8.02 18.70
CA PHE A 10 6.58 -8.50 18.06
C PHE A 10 6.46 -7.82 16.70
N LEU A 11 6.85 -8.56 15.66
CA LEU A 11 6.74 -8.14 14.28
C LEU A 11 5.38 -8.60 13.76
N ALA A 12 4.44 -7.67 13.62
CA ALA A 12 3.11 -7.97 13.10
C ALA A 12 3.08 -7.70 11.60
N LEU A 13 2.87 -8.75 10.80
CA LEU A 13 2.59 -8.64 9.37
C LEU A 13 1.07 -8.55 9.18
N LYS A 14 0.59 -7.45 8.60
CA LYS A 14 -0.82 -7.19 8.36
C LYS A 14 -1.10 -7.13 6.87
N PHE A 15 -2.23 -7.71 6.47
CA PHE A 15 -2.71 -7.75 5.11
C PHE A 15 -4.08 -7.10 5.04
N LEU A 16 -4.21 -6.03 4.27
CA LEU A 16 -5.52 -5.50 3.88
C LEU A 16 -5.75 -5.84 2.42
N LYS A 17 -6.88 -6.46 2.15
CA LYS A 17 -7.33 -6.77 0.80
C LYS A 17 -8.58 -5.94 0.49
N VAL A 18 -8.54 -5.20 -0.60
CA VAL A 18 -9.68 -4.45 -1.13
C VAL A 18 -10.07 -5.09 -2.46
N GLN A 19 -11.20 -5.78 -2.47
CA GLN A 19 -11.80 -6.31 -3.70
C GLN A 19 -12.42 -5.17 -4.50
N VAL A 20 -12.16 -5.13 -5.80
CA VAL A 20 -12.64 -4.05 -6.68
C VAL A 20 -13.64 -4.56 -7.70
N HIS A 21 -13.32 -5.62 -8.43
CA HIS A 21 -14.18 -6.14 -9.50
C HIS A 21 -13.87 -7.60 -9.87
N GLN A 22 -14.79 -8.25 -10.58
CA GLN A 22 -14.49 -9.50 -11.30
C GLN A 22 -13.66 -9.20 -12.55
N ASP A 23 -12.87 -10.17 -13.00
CA ASP A 23 -11.97 -10.02 -14.15
C ASP A 23 -12.68 -9.37 -15.36
N ASP A 24 -12.18 -8.20 -15.74
CA ASP A 24 -12.67 -7.40 -16.87
C ASP A 24 -11.50 -6.60 -17.43
N PHE A 25 -11.32 -6.62 -18.75
CA PHE A 25 -10.16 -6.02 -19.39
C PHE A 25 -9.99 -4.53 -19.06
N LYS A 26 -11.05 -3.72 -19.13
CA LYS A 26 -10.95 -2.28 -18.90
C LYS A 26 -10.66 -1.99 -17.43
N LEU A 27 -11.30 -2.72 -16.52
CA LEU A 27 -11.08 -2.57 -15.10
C LEU A 27 -9.69 -3.07 -14.67
N ASN A 28 -9.18 -4.12 -15.30
CA ASN A 28 -7.82 -4.63 -15.11
C ASN A 28 -6.77 -3.56 -15.41
N VAL A 29 -6.90 -2.86 -16.54
CA VAL A 29 -5.97 -1.78 -16.92
C VAL A 29 -6.04 -0.63 -15.90
N ARG A 30 -7.23 -0.24 -15.46
CA ARG A 30 -7.39 0.81 -14.42
C ARG A 30 -6.75 0.42 -13.11
N LEU A 31 -6.94 -0.83 -12.67
CA LEU A 31 -6.34 -1.37 -11.46
C LEU A 31 -4.81 -1.43 -11.58
N GLN A 32 -4.29 -1.79 -12.75
CA GLN A 32 -2.87 -1.80 -13.04
C GLN A 32 -2.26 -0.41 -12.96
N LEU A 33 -2.88 0.57 -13.61
CA LEU A 33 -2.45 1.97 -13.57
C LEU A 33 -2.49 2.55 -12.16
N PHE A 34 -3.57 2.27 -11.41
CA PHE A 34 -3.67 2.64 -10.01
C PHE A 34 -2.46 2.11 -9.24
N CYS A 35 -2.19 0.80 -9.30
CA CYS A 35 -1.08 0.21 -8.55
C CYS A 35 0.29 0.74 -8.99
N LEU A 36 0.48 1.01 -10.28
CA LEU A 36 1.74 1.54 -10.81
C LEU A 36 2.06 2.92 -10.23
N ILE A 37 1.10 3.85 -10.28
CA ILE A 37 1.27 5.22 -9.80
C ILE A 37 1.32 5.24 -8.26
N ALA A 38 0.44 4.48 -7.62
CA ALA A 38 0.32 4.45 -6.17
C ALA A 38 1.51 3.80 -5.47
N LYS A 39 2.23 2.87 -6.12
CA LYS A 39 3.30 2.08 -5.48
C LYS A 39 4.42 2.94 -4.90
N GLN A 40 4.95 3.89 -5.67
CA GLN A 40 6.04 4.74 -5.20
C GLN A 40 5.56 5.69 -4.09
N LEU A 41 4.35 6.24 -4.22
CA LEU A 41 3.76 7.11 -3.22
C LEU A 41 3.47 6.36 -1.91
N ALA A 42 2.93 5.14 -2.00
CA ALA A 42 2.65 4.28 -0.85
C ALA A 42 3.95 3.91 -0.12
N PHE A 43 5.01 3.59 -0.86
CA PHE A 43 6.31 3.37 -0.25
C PHE A 43 6.79 4.64 0.46
N HIS A 44 6.87 5.78 -0.22
CA HIS A 44 7.35 7.02 0.37
C HIS A 44 6.53 7.43 1.62
N GLN A 45 5.22 7.47 1.52
CA GLN A 45 4.34 7.92 2.59
C GLN A 45 4.37 6.96 3.78
N LEU A 46 4.10 5.67 3.56
CA LEU A 46 3.94 4.70 4.64
C LEU A 46 5.28 4.24 5.22
N ARG A 47 6.34 4.16 4.40
CA ARG A 47 7.68 3.71 4.84
C ARG A 47 8.55 4.83 5.37
N SER A 48 8.63 5.93 4.63
CA SER A 48 9.65 6.96 4.87
C SER A 48 9.11 8.07 5.76
N VAL A 49 7.89 8.55 5.49
CA VAL A 49 7.26 9.63 6.26
C VAL A 49 6.68 9.10 7.57
N GLU A 50 5.75 8.14 7.49
CA GLU A 50 5.03 7.64 8.66
C GLU A 50 5.78 6.54 9.41
N GLN A 51 6.82 5.96 8.80
CA GLN A 51 7.68 4.93 9.41
C GLN A 51 6.91 3.74 9.96
N LEU A 52 5.82 3.35 9.29
CA LEU A 52 4.90 2.32 9.79
C LEU A 52 5.54 0.95 9.94
N GLY A 53 6.64 0.71 9.21
CA GLY A 53 7.59 -0.35 9.51
C GLY A 53 8.43 -0.72 8.29
N TYR A 54 9.20 -1.79 8.37
CA TYR A 54 10.25 -2.07 7.38
C TYR A 54 9.71 -2.46 6.00
N ILE A 55 8.60 -3.21 5.97
CA ILE A 55 7.94 -3.67 4.74
C ILE A 55 6.65 -2.88 4.58
N THR A 56 6.51 -2.16 3.45
CA THR A 56 5.25 -1.58 2.98
C THR A 56 5.12 -1.91 1.49
N VAL A 57 4.15 -2.76 1.16
CA VAL A 57 3.94 -3.23 -0.21
C VAL A 57 2.50 -2.94 -0.61
N LEU A 58 2.34 -2.26 -1.74
CA LEU A 58 1.09 -2.11 -2.47
C LEU A 58 1.21 -2.93 -3.75
N MET A 59 0.31 -3.88 -3.93
CA MET A 59 0.29 -4.74 -5.12
C MET A 59 -1.12 -5.09 -5.55
N GLN A 60 -1.27 -5.51 -6.81
CA GLN A 60 -2.51 -6.12 -7.27
C GLN A 60 -2.64 -7.52 -6.71
N ARG A 61 -3.89 -7.95 -6.48
CA ARG A 61 -4.22 -9.32 -6.17
C ARG A 61 -5.32 -9.83 -7.08
N VAL A 62 -5.17 -11.11 -7.43
CA VAL A 62 -6.17 -11.88 -8.16
C VAL A 62 -6.41 -13.15 -7.37
N ASP A 63 -7.64 -13.33 -6.90
CA ASP A 63 -8.09 -14.49 -6.17
C ASP A 63 -9.35 -15.03 -6.90
N PHE A 64 -9.27 -16.22 -7.51
CA PHE A 64 -10.39 -16.89 -8.21
C PHE A 64 -11.16 -16.02 -9.23
N GLY A 65 -10.44 -15.24 -10.05
CA GLY A 65 -11.06 -14.36 -11.06
C GLY A 65 -11.64 -13.05 -10.50
N VAL A 66 -11.50 -12.82 -9.20
CA VAL A 66 -11.76 -11.53 -8.56
C VAL A 66 -10.46 -10.77 -8.42
N ARG A 67 -10.47 -9.49 -8.80
CA ARG A 67 -9.31 -8.60 -8.74
C ARG A 67 -9.47 -7.54 -7.66
N GLY A 68 -8.33 -7.11 -7.14
CA GLY A 68 -8.26 -6.05 -6.15
C GLY A 68 -6.85 -5.59 -5.84
N VAL A 69 -6.74 -4.82 -4.76
CA VAL A 69 -5.47 -4.31 -4.24
C VAL A 69 -5.18 -4.98 -2.91
N GLN A 70 -3.91 -5.31 -2.68
CA GLN A 70 -3.42 -5.75 -1.38
C GLN A 70 -2.36 -4.80 -0.86
N PHE A 71 -2.55 -4.39 0.40
CA PHE A 71 -1.56 -3.68 1.19
C PHE A 71 -0.96 -4.64 2.22
N ILE A 72 0.35 -4.67 2.29
CA ILE A 72 1.11 -5.46 3.24
C ILE A 72 1.98 -4.49 4.04
N ILE A 73 1.77 -4.44 5.35
CA ILE A 73 2.64 -3.66 6.25
C ILE A 73 3.18 -4.59 7.32
N GLN A 74 4.49 -4.53 7.52
CA GLN A 74 5.16 -5.16 8.64
C GLN A 74 5.49 -4.08 9.67
N SER A 75 4.80 -4.09 10.81
CA SER A 75 5.00 -3.09 11.86
C SER A 75 5.48 -3.71 13.17
N THR A 76 6.29 -2.96 13.90
CA THR A 76 6.66 -3.23 15.30
C THR A 76 5.86 -2.37 16.28
N VAL A 77 5.00 -1.48 15.77
CA VAL A 77 4.19 -0.57 16.58
C VAL A 77 2.97 -1.32 17.07
N LYS A 78 2.78 -1.43 18.39
CA LYS A 78 1.66 -2.18 18.99
C LYS A 78 0.28 -1.69 18.54
N VAL A 79 0.13 -0.41 18.21
CA VAL A 79 -1.11 0.17 17.69
C VAL A 79 -1.51 -0.44 16.33
N PHE A 80 -0.56 -0.93 15.53
CA PHE A 80 -0.85 -1.66 14.29
C PHE A 80 -1.40 -3.05 14.49
N ILE A 81 -1.44 -3.56 15.73
CA ILE A 81 -2.21 -4.76 16.04
C ILE A 81 -3.70 -4.50 15.79
N ASP A 82 -4.15 -3.26 16.02
CA ASP A 82 -5.51 -2.80 15.76
C ASP A 82 -5.73 -2.57 14.26
N LEU A 83 -6.73 -3.26 13.72
CA LEU A 83 -7.11 -3.16 12.32
C LEU A 83 -7.71 -1.78 11.99
N SER A 84 -8.34 -1.11 12.95
CA SER A 84 -8.97 0.19 12.72
C SER A 84 -7.94 1.28 12.39
N TYR A 85 -6.81 1.30 13.10
CA TYR A 85 -5.70 2.21 12.80
C TYR A 85 -5.11 1.96 11.41
N PHE A 86 -4.94 0.68 11.04
CA PHE A 86 -4.45 0.33 9.71
C PHE A 86 -5.40 0.84 8.61
N ILE A 87 -6.71 0.65 8.78
CA ILE A 87 -7.72 1.14 7.82
C ILE A 87 -7.66 2.67 7.73
N GLN A 88 -7.53 3.37 8.86
CA GLN A 88 -7.42 4.83 8.89
C GLN A 88 -6.19 5.34 8.10
N GLN A 89 -5.02 4.72 8.27
CA GLN A 89 -3.83 5.09 7.49
C GLN A 89 -3.99 4.78 5.99
N PHE A 90 -4.66 3.68 5.65
CA PHE A 90 -4.99 3.36 4.27
C PHE A 90 -5.93 4.42 3.66
N GLU A 91 -6.98 4.83 4.35
CA GLU A 91 -7.87 5.89 3.90
C GLU A 91 -7.17 7.25 3.78
N ALA A 92 -6.29 7.58 4.71
CA ALA A 92 -5.47 8.79 4.64
C ALA A 92 -4.55 8.78 3.42
N PHE A 93 -3.90 7.64 3.15
CA PHE A 93 -3.10 7.45 1.96
C PHE A 93 -3.94 7.63 0.67
N LEU A 94 -5.16 7.07 0.61
CA LEU A 94 -6.02 7.23 -0.57
C LEU A 94 -6.36 8.70 -0.84
N LYS A 95 -6.60 9.51 0.19
CA LYS A 95 -6.83 10.96 0.04
C LYS A 95 -5.61 11.69 -0.51
N ILE A 96 -4.41 11.35 -0.01
CA ILE A 96 -3.15 11.93 -0.52
C ILE A 96 -2.94 11.51 -1.98
N PHE A 97 -3.20 10.24 -2.29
CA PHE A 97 -3.08 9.71 -3.63
C PHE A 97 -4.06 10.39 -4.60
N GLU A 98 -5.31 10.59 -4.20
CA GLU A 98 -6.32 11.32 -4.98
C GLU A 98 -5.84 12.74 -5.31
N SER A 99 -5.38 13.50 -4.30
CA SER A 99 -4.81 14.83 -4.55
C SER A 99 -3.63 14.80 -5.51
N LYS A 100 -2.74 13.80 -5.38
CA LYS A 100 -1.59 13.63 -6.28
C LYS A 100 -1.99 13.28 -7.71
N LEU A 101 -3.10 12.57 -7.91
CA LEU A 101 -3.64 12.31 -9.25
C LEU A 101 -4.13 13.59 -9.94
N TYR A 102 -4.68 14.55 -9.19
CA TYR A 102 -5.07 15.84 -9.77
C TYR A 102 -3.87 16.74 -10.11
N GLU A 103 -2.73 16.52 -9.44
CA GLU A 103 -1.50 17.28 -9.67
C GLU A 103 -0.64 16.71 -10.82
N ILE A 104 -0.86 15.45 -11.22
CA ILE A 104 0.00 14.79 -12.22
C ILE A 104 -0.19 15.43 -13.61
N THR A 105 0.90 15.85 -14.23
CA THR A 105 0.86 16.33 -15.60
C THR A 105 0.70 15.17 -16.58
N PRO A 106 0.16 15.39 -17.80
CA PRO A 106 0.08 14.33 -18.81
C PRO A 106 1.44 13.72 -19.15
N GLU A 107 2.51 14.50 -19.03
CA GLU A 107 3.89 14.13 -19.33
C GLU A 107 4.44 13.20 -18.25
N GLU A 108 4.27 13.55 -16.97
CA GLU A 108 4.60 12.66 -15.84
C GLU A 108 3.77 11.38 -15.88
N PHE A 109 2.49 11.48 -16.24
CA PHE A 109 1.64 10.30 -16.43
C PHE A 109 2.18 9.39 -17.54
N LYS A 110 2.55 9.93 -18.72
CA LYS A 110 3.17 9.13 -19.80
C LYS A 110 4.47 8.45 -19.35
N VAL A 111 5.31 9.13 -18.57
CA VAL A 111 6.52 8.51 -18.01
C VAL A 111 6.17 7.35 -17.10
N SER A 112 5.13 7.47 -16.27
CA SER A 112 4.69 6.34 -15.44
C SER A 112 4.28 5.13 -16.29
N LEU A 113 3.63 5.34 -17.44
CA LEU A 113 3.22 4.27 -18.37
C LEU A 113 4.40 3.54 -19.03
N THR A 114 5.56 4.17 -19.19
CA THR A 114 6.73 3.49 -19.78
C THR A 114 7.34 2.42 -18.88
N ASN A 115 6.94 2.38 -17.60
CA ASN A 115 7.39 1.41 -16.61
C ASN A 115 6.40 0.25 -16.39
N LEU A 116 5.42 0.09 -17.29
CA LEU A 116 4.34 -0.90 -17.23
C LEU A 116 4.76 -2.24 -17.84
#